data_AF-A0A7W3X1R1-F1
#
_entry.id   AF-A0A7W3X1R1-F1
#
_cell.length_a   1.000
_cell.length_b   1.000
_cell.length_c   1.000
_cell.angle_alpha   90.00
_cell.angle_beta   90.00
_cell.angle_gamma   90.00
#
_symmetry.space_group_name_H-M   'P 1'
#
loop_
_entity.id
_entity.type
_entity.pdbx_description
1 polymer ?
#
loop_
_entity_poly.entity_id
_entity_poly.type
_entity_poly.pdbx_seq_one_letter_code
_entity_poly.pdbx_strand_id
1 'polypeptide(L)'
;IEDHGLPLWESNTIVRYLSARYALGTLYAEDPMERAQAEKWMDWSTSRMAPLYSDLVWGIMRTAPADRDEARISAAIVRAGDYLAMADATLATQPWLSGGTFAMGDIPLGSLVYAWYELPIQRPDLPHLAEWYA
;
A
#
# COMPACT_ATOMS: atom_id res chain seq x y z
N ILE A 1 13.15 12.28 4.69
CA ILE A 1 14.36 12.53 3.87
C ILE A 1 14.79 13.99 4.06
N GLU A 2 15.99 14.34 3.64
CA GLU A 2 16.37 15.74 3.43
C GLU A 2 16.87 15.88 1.99
N ASP A 3 16.38 16.88 1.27
CA ASP A 3 16.82 17.15 -0.10
C ASP A 3 17.10 18.65 -0.27
N HIS A 4 18.33 19.00 -0.63
CA HIS A 4 18.81 20.39 -0.72
C HIS A 4 18.49 21.26 0.52
N GLY A 5 18.60 20.69 1.73
CA GLY A 5 18.29 21.39 2.98
C GLY A 5 16.81 21.51 3.31
N LEU A 6 15.91 20.87 2.54
CA LEU A 6 14.49 20.74 2.86
C LEU A 6 14.26 19.40 3.60
N PRO A 7 14.03 19.42 4.93
CA PRO A 7 13.60 18.23 5.65
C PRO A 7 12.14 17.89 5.32
N LEU A 8 11.89 16.65 4.92
CA LEU A 8 10.54 16.13 4.63
C LEU A 8 10.23 14.89 5.46
N TRP A 9 8.99 14.85 5.94
CA TRP A 9 8.34 13.76 6.67
C TRP A 9 6.98 13.47 6.02
N GLU A 10 6.33 12.40 6.48
CA GLU A 10 5.26 11.65 5.80
C GLU A 10 5.73 10.90 4.54
N SER A 11 5.65 9.57 4.58
CA SER A 11 6.12 8.70 3.50
C SER A 11 5.44 9.02 2.17
N ASN A 12 4.12 9.18 2.15
CA ASN A 12 3.38 9.50 0.93
C ASN A 12 3.72 10.88 0.38
N THR A 13 3.93 11.87 1.25
CA THR A 13 4.38 13.21 0.83
C THR A 13 5.77 13.14 0.22
N ILE A 14 6.67 12.36 0.82
CA ILE A 14 8.02 12.12 0.29
C ILE A 14 7.94 11.45 -1.09
N VAL A 15 7.12 10.41 -1.26
CA VAL A 15 6.94 9.74 -2.57
C VAL A 15 6.41 10.72 -3.61
N ARG A 16 5.40 11.53 -3.27
CA ARG A 16 4.88 12.57 -4.18
C ARG A 16 5.94 13.59 -4.56
N TYR A 17 6.71 14.07 -3.57
CA TYR A 17 7.79 15.02 -3.79
C TYR A 17 8.86 14.46 -4.74
N LEU A 18 9.39 13.27 -4.46
CA LEU A 18 10.42 12.65 -5.28
C LEU A 18 9.90 12.37 -6.70
N SER A 19 8.66 11.90 -6.82
CA SER A 19 8.04 11.63 -8.12
C SER A 19 7.86 12.92 -8.93
N ALA A 20 7.35 13.98 -8.32
CA ALA A 20 7.17 15.27 -9.00
C ALA A 20 8.50 15.95 -9.36
N ARG A 21 9.50 15.86 -8.49
CA ARG A 21 10.78 16.56 -8.65
C ARG A 21 11.71 15.85 -9.63
N TYR A 22 11.72 14.53 -9.63
CA TYR A 22 12.73 13.73 -10.34
C TYR A 22 12.15 12.78 -11.39
N ALA A 23 10.83 12.63 -11.47
CA ALA A 23 10.17 11.66 -12.35
C ALA A 23 8.83 12.21 -12.93
N LEU A 24 8.77 13.52 -13.19
CA LEU A 24 7.62 14.16 -13.85
C LEU A 24 7.39 13.52 -15.24
N GLY A 25 6.12 13.24 -15.57
CA GLY A 25 5.73 12.57 -16.80
C GLY A 25 5.93 11.04 -16.79
N THR A 26 6.48 10.47 -15.71
CA THR A 26 6.59 9.02 -15.51
C THR A 26 5.89 8.60 -14.23
N LEU A 27 6.55 8.68 -13.07
CA LEU A 27 5.93 8.34 -11.78
C LEU A 27 4.92 9.40 -11.31
N TYR A 28 5.00 10.62 -11.86
CA TYR A 28 4.09 11.71 -11.56
C TYR A 28 3.45 12.25 -12.83
N ALA A 29 2.19 11.86 -13.09
CA ALA A 29 1.44 12.33 -14.24
C ALA A 29 1.23 13.86 -14.19
N GLU A 30 1.39 14.50 -15.34
CA GLU A 30 1.14 15.94 -15.50
C GLU A 30 -0.36 16.24 -15.56
N ASP A 31 -1.14 15.36 -16.19
CA ASP A 31 -2.59 15.47 -16.24
C ASP A 31 -3.20 15.23 -14.84
N PRO A 32 -3.98 16.19 -14.30
CA PRO A 32 -4.59 16.03 -12.99
C PRO A 32 -5.57 14.87 -12.89
N MET A 33 -6.24 14.47 -13.99
CA MET A 33 -7.20 13.36 -13.95
C MET A 33 -6.48 12.02 -13.83
N GLU A 34 -5.42 11.81 -14.60
CA GLU A 34 -4.53 10.65 -14.45
C GLU A 34 -3.88 10.63 -13.07
N ARG A 35 -3.34 11.76 -12.61
CA ARG A 35 -2.71 11.87 -11.29
C ARG A 35 -3.66 11.50 -10.15
N ALA A 36 -4.92 11.93 -10.21
CA ALA A 36 -5.93 11.61 -9.20
C ALA A 36 -6.19 10.10 -9.08
N GLN A 37 -6.02 9.32 -10.17
CA GLN A 37 -6.12 7.85 -10.11
C GLN A 37 -5.00 7.22 -9.28
N ALA A 38 -3.81 7.80 -9.28
CA ALA A 38 -2.71 7.37 -8.42
C ALA A 38 -2.89 7.87 -6.98
N GLU A 39 -3.22 9.16 -6.80
CA GLU A 39 -3.31 9.80 -5.48
C GLU A 39 -4.37 9.15 -4.58
N LYS A 40 -5.52 8.74 -5.15
CA LYS A 40 -6.57 8.04 -4.38
C LYS A 40 -6.03 6.77 -3.73
N TRP A 41 -5.16 6.01 -4.39
CA TRP A 41 -4.59 4.77 -3.85
C TRP A 41 -3.51 5.03 -2.81
N MET A 42 -2.74 6.10 -2.98
CA MET A 42 -1.81 6.55 -1.94
C MET A 42 -2.55 6.88 -0.65
N ASP A 43 -3.60 7.71 -0.73
CA ASP A 43 -4.33 8.17 0.46
C ASP A 43 -5.21 7.06 1.06
N TRP A 44 -5.77 6.19 0.21
CA TRP A 44 -6.44 4.98 0.65
C TRP A 44 -5.50 4.06 1.44
N SER A 45 -4.28 3.87 0.96
CA SER A 45 -3.28 3.04 1.68
C SER A 45 -2.97 3.59 3.06
N THR A 46 -2.82 4.91 3.19
CA THR A 46 -2.57 5.57 4.48
C THR A 46 -3.78 5.50 5.42
N SER A 47 -4.98 5.73 4.91
CA SER A 47 -6.19 5.82 5.75
C SER A 47 -6.81 4.47 6.09
N ARG A 48 -6.58 3.43 5.27
CA ARG A 48 -7.22 2.11 5.42
C ARG A 48 -6.23 1.01 5.80
N MET A 49 -5.15 0.85 5.03
CA MET A 49 -4.23 -0.27 5.21
C MET A 49 -3.19 -0.01 6.30
N ALA A 50 -2.58 1.18 6.33
CA ALA A 50 -1.54 1.50 7.30
C ALA A 50 -1.97 1.33 8.79
N PRO A 51 -3.21 1.66 9.21
CA PRO A 51 -3.65 1.41 10.58
C PRO A 51 -3.65 -0.08 10.98
N LEU A 52 -3.85 -0.99 10.02
CA LEU A 52 -3.82 -2.44 10.26
C LEU A 52 -2.40 -2.99 10.36
N TYR A 53 -1.40 -2.25 9.86
CA TYR A 53 -0.01 -2.69 9.85
C TYR A 53 0.53 -2.95 11.26
N SER A 54 0.16 -2.11 12.24
CA SER A 54 0.54 -2.35 13.64
C SER A 54 -0.09 -3.64 14.18
N ASP A 55 -1.39 -3.85 13.97
CA ASP A 55 -2.07 -5.05 14.47
C ASP A 55 -1.50 -6.34 13.86
N LEU A 56 -1.15 -6.31 12.58
CA LEU A 56 -0.62 -7.48 11.86
C LEU A 56 0.87 -7.66 12.13
N VAL A 57 1.71 -6.69 11.77
CA VAL A 57 3.17 -6.84 11.83
C VAL A 57 3.68 -6.80 13.26
N TRP A 58 3.22 -5.87 14.10
CA TRP A 58 3.64 -5.90 15.50
C TRP A 58 3.03 -7.11 16.23
N GLY A 59 1.72 -7.33 16.09
CA GLY A 59 1.02 -8.43 16.75
C GLY A 59 1.61 -9.80 16.41
N ILE A 60 2.02 -10.03 15.15
CA ILE A 60 2.56 -11.33 14.73
C ILE A 60 4.08 -11.38 14.85
N MET A 61 4.82 -10.40 14.34
CA MET A 61 6.29 -10.50 14.21
C MET A 61 7.07 -9.92 15.38
N ARG A 62 6.47 -9.02 16.17
CA ARG A 62 7.17 -8.31 17.26
C ARG A 62 6.65 -8.65 18.66
N THR A 63 5.50 -9.28 18.77
CA THR A 63 4.93 -9.77 20.04
C THR A 63 5.18 -11.25 20.22
N ALA A 64 5.69 -11.64 21.40
CA ALA A 64 5.94 -13.03 21.74
C ALA A 64 4.63 -13.85 21.68
N PRO A 65 4.65 -15.13 21.23
CA PRO A 65 3.43 -15.91 21.03
C PRO A 65 2.48 -15.95 22.24
N ALA A 66 3.01 -15.96 23.46
CA ALA A 66 2.20 -15.99 24.68
C ALA A 66 1.45 -14.67 24.98
N ASP A 67 1.91 -13.55 24.40
CA ASP A 67 1.38 -12.21 24.66
C ASP A 67 0.52 -11.68 23.49
N ARG A 68 0.28 -12.53 22.48
CA ARG A 68 -0.50 -12.13 21.30
C ARG A 68 -1.98 -12.05 21.62
N ASP A 69 -2.60 -10.95 21.18
CA ASP A 69 -4.05 -10.83 21.11
C ASP A 69 -4.54 -11.44 19.79
N GLU A 70 -4.77 -12.76 19.82
CA GLU A 70 -5.19 -13.54 18.65
C GLU A 70 -6.54 -13.06 18.07
N ALA A 71 -7.43 -12.54 18.92
CA ALA A 71 -8.72 -12.00 18.47
C ALA A 71 -8.52 -10.70 17.68
N ARG A 72 -7.65 -9.80 18.15
CA ARG A 72 -7.30 -8.56 17.46
C ARG A 72 -6.58 -8.84 16.13
N ILE A 73 -5.64 -9.78 16.13
CA ILE A 73 -4.92 -10.20 14.92
C ILE A 73 -5.90 -10.77 13.88
N SER A 74 -6.75 -11.71 14.29
CA SER A 74 -7.75 -12.33 13.40
C SER A 74 -8.70 -11.28 12.80
N ALA A 75 -9.17 -10.32 13.61
CA ALA A 75 -10.02 -9.23 13.11
C ALA A 75 -9.28 -8.31 12.14
N ALA A 76 -7.98 -8.07 12.35
CA ALA A 76 -7.16 -7.29 11.43
C ALA A 76 -6.93 -8.01 10.09
N ILE A 77 -6.75 -9.33 10.09
CA ILE A 77 -6.61 -10.15 8.87
C ILE A 77 -7.87 -10.07 8.01
N VAL A 78 -9.05 -10.23 8.62
CA VAL A 78 -10.34 -10.13 7.91
C VAL A 78 -10.50 -8.74 7.28
N ARG A 79 -10.30 -7.67 8.07
CA ARG A 79 -10.40 -6.30 7.55
C ARG A 79 -9.40 -6.00 6.44
N ALA A 80 -8.16 -6.48 6.57
CA ALA A 80 -7.15 -6.34 5.54
C ALA A 80 -7.57 -7.07 4.25
N GLY A 81 -8.11 -8.29 4.37
CA GLY A 81 -8.68 -9.02 3.24
C GLY A 81 -9.79 -8.24 2.52
N ASP A 82 -10.75 -7.70 3.27
CA ASP A 82 -11.86 -6.91 2.72
C ASP A 82 -11.36 -5.65 1.98
N TYR A 83 -10.36 -4.97 2.54
CA TYR A 83 -9.74 -3.80 1.91
C TYR A 83 -8.95 -4.18 0.67
N LEU A 84 -8.14 -5.24 0.74
CA LEU A 84 -7.34 -5.71 -0.38
C LEU A 84 -8.20 -6.26 -1.52
N ALA A 85 -9.42 -6.73 -1.25
CA ALA A 85 -10.40 -7.07 -2.28
C ALA A 85 -10.78 -5.87 -3.17
N MET A 86 -10.76 -4.64 -2.64
CA MET A 86 -10.96 -3.44 -3.46
C MET A 86 -9.80 -3.20 -4.44
N ALA A 87 -8.57 -3.45 -3.98
CA ALA A 87 -7.38 -3.35 -4.83
C ALA A 87 -7.39 -4.44 -5.89
N ASP A 88 -7.68 -5.70 -5.51
CA ASP A 88 -7.82 -6.82 -6.43
C ASP A 88 -8.87 -6.55 -7.53
N ALA A 89 -10.05 -6.07 -7.16
CA ALA A 89 -11.11 -5.73 -8.11
C ALA A 89 -10.70 -4.63 -9.10
N THR A 90 -9.85 -3.69 -8.67
CA THR A 90 -9.30 -2.66 -9.56
C THR A 90 -8.27 -3.28 -10.49
N LEU A 91 -7.34 -4.07 -9.95
CA LEU A 91 -6.28 -4.74 -10.70
C LEU A 91 -6.82 -5.78 -11.70
N ALA A 92 -8.04 -6.29 -11.51
CA ALA A 92 -8.74 -7.09 -12.50
C ALA A 92 -9.02 -6.35 -13.82
N THR A 93 -9.01 -5.01 -13.81
CA THR A 93 -9.35 -4.16 -14.96
C THR A 93 -8.18 -3.34 -15.48
N GLN A 94 -7.11 -3.22 -14.70
CA GLN A 94 -5.93 -2.43 -15.06
C GLN A 94 -4.66 -3.04 -14.44
N PRO A 95 -3.51 -2.98 -15.12
CA PRO A 95 -2.29 -3.66 -14.67
C PRO A 95 -1.65 -3.05 -13.42
N TRP A 96 -1.92 -1.77 -13.13
CA TRP A 96 -1.33 -1.03 -12.00
C TRP A 96 -2.43 -0.26 -11.28
N LEU A 97 -2.25 0.02 -9.99
CA LEU A 97 -3.18 0.89 -9.24
C LEU A 97 -3.21 2.31 -9.82
N SER A 98 -2.08 2.75 -10.37
CA SER A 98 -1.98 4.04 -11.07
C SER A 98 -2.63 4.07 -12.45
N GLY A 99 -3.05 2.92 -13.01
CA GLY A 99 -3.71 2.82 -14.31
C GLY A 99 -2.97 1.90 -15.28
N GLY A 100 -2.72 2.40 -16.50
CA GLY A 100 -2.08 1.61 -17.57
C GLY A 100 -0.57 1.39 -17.39
N THR A 101 0.10 2.18 -16.55
CA THR A 101 1.54 2.06 -16.28
C THR A 101 1.82 2.24 -14.79
N PHE A 102 2.94 1.69 -14.32
CA PHE A 102 3.39 1.86 -12.94
C PHE A 102 3.69 3.33 -12.65
N ALA A 103 3.18 3.84 -11.53
CA ALA A 103 3.49 5.19 -11.06
C ALA A 103 3.38 5.28 -9.52
N MET A 104 3.39 6.50 -8.99
CA MET A 104 3.44 6.71 -7.53
C MET A 104 2.29 6.08 -6.73
N GLY A 105 1.15 5.78 -7.35
CA GLY A 105 -0.02 5.19 -6.70
C GLY A 105 0.20 3.75 -6.24
N ASP A 106 1.13 3.04 -6.89
CA ASP A 106 1.46 1.66 -6.60
C ASP A 106 2.40 1.52 -5.38
N ILE A 107 3.21 2.54 -5.11
CA ILE A 107 4.32 2.48 -4.15
C ILE A 107 3.82 2.28 -2.70
N PRO A 108 2.85 3.05 -2.18
CA PRO A 108 2.43 2.92 -0.78
C PRO A 108 1.78 1.57 -0.50
N LEU A 109 0.86 1.11 -1.37
CA LEU A 109 0.24 -0.19 -1.17
C LEU A 109 1.24 -1.32 -1.38
N GLY A 110 2.13 -1.23 -2.38
CA GLY A 110 3.14 -2.27 -2.64
C GLY A 110 4.05 -2.49 -1.45
N SER A 111 4.44 -1.40 -0.78
CA SER A 111 5.24 -1.44 0.44
C SER A 111 4.53 -2.19 1.60
N LEU A 112 3.21 -2.06 1.71
CA LEU A 112 2.40 -2.74 2.73
C LEU A 112 2.07 -4.19 2.34
N VAL A 113 1.84 -4.43 1.05
CA VAL A 113 1.47 -5.74 0.50
C VAL A 113 2.64 -6.72 0.55
N TYR A 114 3.89 -6.25 0.49
CA TYR A 114 5.05 -7.09 0.81
C TYR A 114 4.87 -7.78 2.17
N ALA A 115 4.57 -7.02 3.23
CA ALA A 115 4.36 -7.60 4.55
C ALA A 115 3.14 -8.52 4.59
N TRP A 116 2.06 -8.19 3.89
CA TRP A 116 0.89 -9.06 3.75
C TRP A 116 1.26 -10.43 3.19
N TYR A 117 2.14 -10.48 2.18
CA TYR A 117 2.53 -11.75 1.56
C TYR A 117 3.54 -12.56 2.38
N GLU A 118 4.39 -11.90 3.17
CA GLU A 118 5.42 -12.52 4.01
C GLU A 118 4.91 -12.98 5.38
N LEU A 119 3.80 -12.44 5.87
CA LEU A 119 3.24 -12.83 7.17
C LEU A 119 2.74 -14.29 7.15
N PRO A 120 2.98 -15.08 8.22
CA PRO A 120 2.53 -16.46 8.33
C PRO A 120 1.04 -16.54 8.69
N ILE A 121 0.19 -16.02 7.80
CA ILE A 121 -1.27 -15.94 7.96
C ILE A 121 -1.99 -16.66 6.81
N GLN A 122 -3.19 -17.16 7.12
CA GLN A 122 -4.14 -17.57 6.09
C GLN A 122 -4.75 -16.32 5.46
N ARG A 123 -4.76 -16.28 4.12
CA ARG A 123 -5.20 -15.11 3.34
C ARG A 123 -6.35 -15.52 2.41
N PRO A 124 -7.30 -14.62 2.13
CA PRO A 124 -8.24 -14.82 1.03
C PRO A 124 -7.51 -14.93 -0.31
N ASP A 125 -8.14 -15.62 -1.26
CA ASP A 125 -7.66 -15.68 -2.63
C ASP A 125 -7.96 -14.36 -3.35
N LEU A 126 -6.89 -13.66 -3.76
CA LEU A 126 -6.91 -12.35 -4.41
C LEU A 126 -5.94 -12.42 -5.60
N PRO A 127 -6.35 -13.04 -6.73
CA PRO A 127 -5.44 -13.43 -7.80
C PRO A 127 -4.83 -12.25 -8.55
N HIS A 128 -5.57 -11.16 -8.76
CA HIS A 128 -5.08 -9.98 -9.47
C HIS A 128 -4.12 -9.17 -8.60
N LEU A 129 -4.37 -9.12 -7.29
CA LEU A 129 -3.42 -8.56 -6.34
C LEU A 129 -2.13 -9.39 -6.29
N ALA A 130 -2.25 -10.72 -6.33
CA ALA A 130 -1.09 -11.61 -6.34
C ALA A 130 -0.27 -11.47 -7.63
N GLU A 131 -0.93 -11.33 -8.78
CA GLU A 131 -0.28 -11.08 -10.06
C GLU A 131 0.43 -9.71 -10.10
N TRP A 132 -0.23 -8.66 -9.59
CA TRP A 132 0.38 -7.33 -9.47
C TRP A 132 1.61 -7.29 -8.54
N TYR A 133 1.64 -8.17 -7.53
CA TYR A 133 2.76 -8.26 -6.59
C TYR A 133 3.96 -9.05 -7.12
N ALA A 134 3.74 -10.01 -8.03
CA ALA A 134 4.74 -10.96 -8.51
C ALA A 134 5.83 -10.31 -9.38
#